data_AF-A0A821JFZ6-F1
#
_entry.id   AF-A0A821JFZ6-F1
#
_cell.length_a   1.000
_cell.length_b   1.000
_cell.length_c   1.000
_cell.angle_alpha   90.00
_cell.angle_beta   90.00
_cell.angle_gamma   90.00
#
_symmetry.space_group_name_H-M   'P 1'
#
loop_
_entity.id
_entity.type
_entity.pdbx_description
1 polymer ?
#
loop_
_entity_poly.entity_id
_entity_poly.type
_entity_poly.pdbx_seq_one_letter_code
_entity_poly.pdbx_strand_id
1 'polypeptide(L)' 'ANCNSDEIRCLSSTGGPLCISKSSMYNGVRDCADGSDEDPKYCGEIQNLYS' A
#
# COMPACT_ATOMS: atom_id res chain seq x y z
N ALA A 1 -11.18 -7.78 -4.78
CA ALA A 1 -11.45 -7.03 -3.54
C ALA A 1 -11.02 -5.60 -3.78
N ASN A 2 -11.95 -4.67 -3.64
CA ASN A 2 -11.70 -3.23 -3.80
C ASN A 2 -11.40 -2.67 -2.41
N CYS A 3 -10.32 -1.90 -2.28
CA CYS A 3 -10.03 -1.14 -1.08
C CYS A 3 -10.96 0.09 -1.00
N ASN A 4 -11.16 0.62 0.21
CA ASN A 4 -11.91 1.85 0.41
C ASN A 4 -11.19 3.05 -0.24
N SER A 5 -11.90 4.18 -0.39
CA SER A 5 -11.33 5.38 -1.03
C SER A 5 -10.08 5.91 -0.31
N ASP A 6 -9.99 5.70 1.00
CA ASP A 6 -8.88 6.15 1.86
C ASP A 6 -7.82 5.06 2.12
N GLU A 7 -7.92 3.94 1.39
CA GLU A 7 -6.99 2.82 1.51
C GLU A 7 -6.17 2.65 0.24
N ILE A 8 -4.94 2.16 0.42
CA ILE A 8 -4.03 1.74 -0.64
C ILE A 8 -3.99 0.22 -0.66
N ARG A 9 -3.88 -0.34 -1.86
CA ARG A 9 -3.78 -1.78 -2.07
C ARG A 9 -2.32 -2.22 -2.01
N CYS A 10 -2.03 -3.20 -1.16
CA CYS A 10 -0.75 -3.90 -1.13
C CYS A 10 -0.54 -4.67 -2.45
N LEU A 11 0.72 -4.82 -2.86
CA LEU A 11 1.04 -5.55 -4.10
C LEU A 11 0.72 -7.04 -3.95
N SER A 12 1.00 -7.60 -2.78
CA SER A 12 0.63 -8.96 -2.39
C SER A 12 -0.48 -8.97 -1.34
N SER A 13 -1.53 -9.74 -1.61
CA SER A 13 -2.56 -10.10 -0.63
C SER A 13 -2.23 -11.38 0.15
N THR A 14 -1.09 -12.01 -0.13
CA THR A 14 -0.76 -13.31 0.46
C THR A 14 0.00 -13.11 1.75
N GLY A 15 -0.56 -13.59 2.86
CA GLY A 15 0.10 -13.53 4.17
C GLY A 15 -0.08 -12.23 4.95
N GLY A 16 -0.99 -11.35 4.55
CA GLY A 16 -1.28 -10.11 5.29
C GLY A 16 -2.46 -9.31 4.72
N PRO A 17 -2.65 -8.07 5.18
CA PRO A 17 -3.74 -7.23 4.71
C PRO A 17 -3.56 -6.91 3.22
N LEU A 18 -4.66 -6.91 2.48
CA LEU A 18 -4.68 -6.49 1.08
C LEU A 18 -4.78 -4.96 0.95
N CYS A 19 -5.40 -4.31 1.92
CA CYS A 19 -5.67 -2.88 1.93
C CYS A 19 -5.18 -2.30 3.25
N ILE A 20 -4.46 -1.19 3.18
CA ILE A 20 -3.95 -0.44 4.33
C ILE A 20 -4.35 1.03 4.20
N SER A 21 -4.30 1.79 5.30
CA SER A 21 -4.61 3.22 5.25
C SER A 21 -3.62 3.98 4.36
N LYS A 22 -4.06 5.01 3.65
CA LYS A 22 -3.15 5.97 2.99
C LYS A 22 -2.14 6.59 3.95
N SER A 23 -2.52 6.79 5.21
CA SER A 23 -1.63 7.30 6.26
C SER A 23 -0.56 6.31 6.68
N SER A 24 -0.68 5.04 6.28
CA SER A 24 0.30 3.99 6.54
C SER A 24 1.40 3.92 5.48
N MET A 25 1.28 4.66 4.38
CA MET A 25 2.33 4.74 3.37
C MET A 25 3.52 5.54 3.88
N TYR A 26 4.72 4.98 3.79
CA TYR A 26 5.98 5.62 4.22
C TYR A 26 5.99 6.07 5.68
N ASN A 27 5.32 5.32 6.57
CA ASN A 27 5.23 5.64 7.99
C ASN A 27 6.38 5.01 8.82
N GLY A 28 7.28 4.26 8.17
CA GLY A 28 8.37 3.51 8.81
C GLY A 28 7.94 2.18 9.44
N VAL A 29 6.70 1.76 9.22
CA VAL A 29 6.09 0.52 9.71
C VAL A 29 5.67 -0.32 8.52
N ARG A 30 6.04 -1.59 8.52
CA ARG A 30 5.58 -2.53 7.50
C ARG A 30 4.13 -2.93 7.81
N ASP A 31 3.18 -2.32 7.12
CA ASP A 31 1.75 -2.63 7.17
C ASP A 31 1.36 -3.65 6.09
N CYS A 32 1.96 -3.61 4.89
CA CYS A 32 1.79 -4.68 3.90
C CYS A 32 2.67 -5.89 4.22
N ALA A 33 2.17 -7.11 3.96
CA ALA A 33 2.92 -8.35 4.20
C ALA A 33 4.25 -8.42 3.43
N ASP A 34 4.29 -7.81 2.25
CA ASP A 34 5.46 -7.71 1.39
C ASP A 34 6.34 -6.48 1.72
N GLY A 35 5.83 -5.51 2.49
CA GLY A 35 6.47 -4.21 2.73
C GLY A 35 6.44 -3.25 1.55
N SER A 36 5.54 -3.47 0.59
CA SER A 36 5.40 -2.61 -0.58
C SER A 36 4.96 -1.18 -0.25
N ASP A 37 4.34 -0.99 0.92
CA ASP A 37 3.95 0.29 1.49
C ASP A 37 5.12 1.18 1.94
N GLU A 38 6.28 0.58 2.20
CA GLU A 38 7.49 1.28 2.67
C GLU A 38 8.63 1.26 1.62
N ASP A 39 8.46 0.55 0.51
CA ASP A 39 9.50 0.46 -0.52
C ASP A 39 9.41 1.66 -1.48
N PRO A 40 10.45 2.52 -1.51
CA PRO A 40 10.47 3.76 -2.31
C PRO A 40 10.37 3.51 -3.82
N LYS A 41 10.59 2.29 -4.30
CA LYS A 41 10.35 1.93 -5.71
C LYS A 41 8.88 2.06 -6.09
N TYR A 42 7.98 1.87 -5.13
CA TYR A 42 6.55 1.97 -5.36
C TYR A 42 6.04 3.40 -5.17
N CYS A 43 6.89 4.36 -4.79
CA CYS A 43 6.56 5.79 -4.60
C CYS A 43 5.98 6.43 -5.88
N GLY A 44 6.27 5.86 -7.05
CA GLY A 44 5.69 6.28 -8.33
C GLY A 44 4.51 5.45 -8.82
N GLU A 45 4.42 4.15 -8.54
CA GLU A 45 3.38 3.30 -9.15
C GLU A 45 2.02 3.39 -8.46
N ILE A 46 1.99 3.70 -7.15
CA ILE A 46 0.74 3.93 -6.40
C ILE A 46 0.27 5.40 -6.42
N GLN A 47 1.09 6.33 -6.92
CA GLN A 47 0.67 7.70 -7.22
C GLN A 47 0.09 7.86 -8.63
N ASN A 48 0.40 6.97 -9.57
CA ASN A 48 -0.16 7.01 -10.93
C ASN A 48 -1.60 6.47 -11.04
N LEU A 49 -2.21 6.02 -9.93
CA LEU A 49 -3.64 5.70 -9.84
C LEU A 49 -4.49 6.89 -9.37
N TYR A 50 -3.87 8.04 -9.12
CA TYR A 50 -4.54 9.29 -8.71
C TYR A 50 -4.23 10.48 -9.63
N SER A 51 -3.68 10.26 -10.84
CA SER A 51 -3.58 11.29 -11.88
C SER A 51 -4.51 11.02 -13.06
#